data_AF-A0A932JJH4-F1
#
_entry.id   AF-A0A932JJH4-F1
#
_cell.length_a   1.000
_cell.length_b   1.000
_cell.length_c   1.000
_cell.angle_alpha   90.00
_cell.angle_beta   90.00
_cell.angle_gamma   90.00
#
_symmetry.space_group_name_H-M   'P 1'
#
loop_
_entity.id
_entity.type
_entity.pdbx_description
1 polymer ?
#
loop_
_entity_poly.entity_id
_entity_poly.type
_entity_poly.pdbx_seq_one_letter_code
_entity_poly.pdbx_strand_id
1 'polypeptide(L)'
;MKSLLLLCACALLVGSLNTATAQMPRNFTVQGVITDSSSKPVADGIHTIEIKLYDKQTGGSPLHVEEFILPITKGLFNLTLGAEKPLSKSITFDKQYYVGISYDHKQEVTRIPLSSVPYALMTESVPDGSITTNKIADGSITTNKILTEV
;
A
#
# COMPACT_ATOMS: atom_id res chain seq x y z
N MET A 1 -17.82 19.77 49.38
CA MET A 1 -16.64 18.94 49.00
C MET A 1 -17.00 17.81 48.04
N LYS A 2 -18.15 17.14 48.17
CA LYS A 2 -18.62 16.09 47.23
C LYS A 2 -18.97 16.60 45.82
N SER A 3 -19.50 17.82 45.72
CA SER A 3 -19.83 18.48 44.44
C SER A 3 -18.60 18.97 43.64
N LEU A 4 -17.46 19.19 44.31
CA LEU A 4 -16.21 19.60 43.65
C LEU A 4 -15.46 18.41 43.04
N LEU A 5 -15.63 17.22 43.62
CA LEU A 5 -15.11 15.95 43.09
C LEU A 5 -15.87 15.45 41.85
N LEU A 6 -17.18 15.73 41.73
CA LEU A 6 -17.95 15.40 40.52
C LEU A 6 -17.59 16.27 39.31
N LEU A 7 -17.16 17.51 39.51
CA LEU A 7 -16.79 18.40 38.41
C LEU A 7 -15.44 18.02 37.77
N CYS A 8 -14.48 17.55 38.56
CA CYS A 8 -13.20 17.04 38.03
C CYS A 8 -13.36 15.72 37.27
N ALA A 9 -14.31 14.86 37.68
CA ALA A 9 -14.56 13.59 37.00
C ALA A 9 -15.17 13.77 35.60
N CYS A 10 -16.00 14.80 35.39
CA CYS A 10 -16.51 15.14 34.04
C CYS A 10 -15.45 15.80 33.16
N ALA A 11 -14.54 16.62 33.71
CA ALA A 11 -13.50 17.28 32.93
C ALA A 11 -12.43 16.33 32.36
N LEU A 12 -12.24 15.16 32.99
CA LEU A 12 -11.30 14.12 32.54
C LEU A 12 -11.90 13.18 31.48
N LEU A 13 -13.21 13.22 31.23
CA LEU A 13 -13.89 12.31 30.30
C LEU A 13 -14.07 12.87 28.87
N VAL A 14 -13.79 14.16 28.65
CA VAL A 14 -14.06 14.87 27.38
C VAL A 14 -12.80 15.02 26.50
N GLY A 15 -11.63 14.62 26.98
CA GLY A 15 -10.33 14.95 26.36
C GLY A 15 -9.78 13.99 25.31
N SER A 16 -10.36 12.81 25.09
CA SER A 16 -9.80 11.80 24.18
C SER A 16 -10.70 11.52 22.98
N LEU A 17 -11.01 12.58 22.22
CA LEU A 17 -11.43 12.45 20.83
C LEU A 17 -10.21 12.05 19.99
N ASN A 18 -9.79 10.78 20.10
CA ASN A 18 -8.90 10.21 19.11
C ASN A 18 -9.71 10.07 17.82
N THR A 19 -9.56 11.02 16.90
CA THR A 19 -9.99 10.85 15.51
C THR A 19 -9.09 9.80 14.88
N ALA A 20 -9.43 8.52 15.10
CA ALA A 20 -8.86 7.43 14.34
C ALA A 20 -9.30 7.62 12.88
N THR A 21 -8.44 8.23 12.07
CA THR A 21 -8.59 8.14 10.62
C THR A 21 -8.27 6.69 10.28
N ALA A 22 -9.28 5.93 9.87
CA ALA A 22 -9.09 4.61 9.29
C ALA A 22 -8.35 4.81 7.96
N GLN A 23 -7.01 4.93 8.03
CA GLN A 23 -6.19 5.09 6.86
C GLN A 23 -6.28 3.81 6.05
N MET A 24 -6.69 3.90 4.79
CA MET A 24 -6.67 2.76 3.88
C MET A 24 -5.27 2.14 3.91
N PRO A 25 -5.15 0.82 4.13
CA PRO A 25 -3.85 0.15 4.13
C PRO A 25 -3.10 0.50 2.85
N ARG A 26 -1.94 1.13 2.98
CA ARG A 26 -1.08 1.50 1.85
C ARG A 26 0.02 0.47 1.73
N ASN A 27 -0.41 -0.75 1.40
CA ASN A 27 0.44 -1.91 1.29
C ASN A 27 -0.05 -2.83 0.16
N PHE A 28 0.80 -3.74 -0.27
CA PHE A 28 0.45 -4.77 -1.25
C PHE A 28 1.29 -6.03 -1.01
N THR A 29 0.78 -7.17 -1.48
CA THR A 29 1.44 -8.46 -1.31
C THR A 29 2.50 -8.69 -2.38
N VAL A 30 3.63 -9.27 -1.98
CA VAL A 30 4.66 -9.80 -2.87
C VAL A 30 4.85 -11.28 -2.54
N GLN A 31 4.75 -12.13 -3.55
CA GLN A 31 4.93 -13.57 -3.44
C GLN A 31 5.82 -14.05 -4.58
N GLY A 32 6.64 -15.05 -4.30
CA GLY A 32 7.48 -15.66 -5.31
C GLY A 32 8.23 -16.88 -4.78
N VAL A 33 8.91 -17.56 -5.70
CA VAL A 33 9.82 -18.67 -5.39
C VAL A 33 11.23 -18.21 -5.67
N ILE A 34 12.11 -18.32 -4.68
CA ILE A 34 13.54 -18.02 -4.82
C ILE A 34 14.26 -19.31 -5.19
N THR A 35 15.05 -19.23 -6.25
CA THR A 35 15.90 -20.34 -6.72
C THR A 35 17.38 -19.95 -6.66
N ASP A 36 18.23 -20.96 -6.52
CA ASP A 36 19.68 -20.83 -6.67
C ASP A 36 20.09 -20.74 -8.16
N SER A 37 21.41 -20.68 -8.41
CA SER A 37 21.99 -20.65 -9.76
C SER A 37 21.76 -21.93 -10.58
N SER A 38 21.36 -23.03 -9.93
CA SER A 38 20.99 -24.31 -10.55
C SER A 38 19.48 -24.44 -10.74
N SER A 39 18.72 -23.35 -10.58
CA SER A 39 17.25 -23.30 -10.65
C SER A 39 16.55 -24.20 -9.62
N LYS A 40 17.23 -24.58 -8.55
CA LYS A 40 16.63 -25.31 -7.43
C LYS A 40 16.09 -24.31 -6.42
N PRO A 41 14.92 -24.55 -5.81
CA PRO A 41 14.45 -23.71 -4.72
C PRO A 41 15.50 -23.62 -3.62
N VAL A 42 15.63 -22.44 -3.01
CA VAL A 42 16.50 -22.28 -1.84
C VAL A 42 16.07 -23.22 -0.72
N ALA A 43 17.04 -23.62 0.11
CA ALA A 43 16.81 -24.53 1.23
C ALA A 43 15.74 -23.98 2.18
N ASP A 44 15.03 -24.88 2.86
CA ASP A 44 14.06 -24.49 3.88
C ASP A 44 14.78 -23.88 5.08
N GLY A 45 14.24 -22.80 5.65
CA GLY A 45 14.87 -22.12 6.77
C GLY A 45 14.38 -20.69 6.98
N ILE A 46 14.98 -20.00 7.95
CA ILE A 46 14.78 -18.57 8.15
C ILE A 46 15.70 -17.83 7.17
N HIS A 47 15.13 -16.95 6.36
CA HIS A 47 15.86 -16.12 5.40
C HIS A 47 15.53 -14.65 5.59
N THR A 48 16.47 -13.80 5.18
CA THR A 48 16.27 -12.36 5.10
C THR A 48 15.89 -11.99 3.67
N ILE A 49 14.72 -11.37 3.48
CA ILE A 49 14.24 -10.85 2.21
C ILE A 49 14.16 -9.34 2.28
N GLU A 50 14.88 -8.66 1.39
CA GLU A 50 14.79 -7.21 1.24
C GLU A 50 13.99 -6.89 -0.01
N ILE A 51 13.00 -6.01 0.14
CA ILE A 51 12.13 -5.57 -0.94
C ILE A 51 12.31 -4.06 -1.12
N LYS A 52 12.55 -3.67 -2.37
CA LYS A 52 12.72 -2.27 -2.77
C LYS A 52 11.71 -1.90 -3.84
N LEU A 53 11.07 -0.75 -3.70
CA LEU A 53 10.16 -0.20 -4.69
C LEU A 53 10.87 0.89 -5.50
N TYR A 54 10.73 0.86 -6.83
CA TYR A 54 11.35 1.79 -7.76
C TYR A 54 10.34 2.34 -8.77
N ASP A 55 10.63 3.50 -9.35
CA ASP A 55 9.94 4.04 -10.53
C ASP A 55 10.75 3.87 -11.84
N LYS A 56 11.88 3.16 -11.79
CA LYS A 56 12.73 2.86 -12.93
C LYS A 56 13.13 1.38 -12.94
N GLN A 57 13.25 0.80 -14.12
CA GLN A 57 13.64 -0.60 -14.29
C GLN A 57 15.11 -0.85 -13.90
N THR A 58 15.99 0.12 -14.13
CA THR A 58 17.42 0.04 -13.78
C THR A 58 17.89 1.37 -13.20
N GLY A 59 18.93 1.33 -12.35
CA GLY A 59 19.44 2.52 -11.65
C GLY A 59 18.41 3.16 -10.73
N GLY A 60 18.61 4.45 -10.40
CA GLY A 60 17.72 5.21 -9.52
C GLY A 60 17.79 4.80 -8.04
N SER A 61 17.28 5.67 -7.17
CA SER A 61 17.14 5.39 -5.74
C SER A 61 15.82 4.69 -5.44
N PRO A 62 15.76 3.78 -4.45
CA PRO A 62 14.51 3.17 -4.04
C PRO A 62 13.58 4.22 -3.42
N LEU A 63 12.30 4.14 -3.77
CA LEU A 63 11.23 4.96 -3.20
C LEU A 63 10.76 4.42 -1.85
N HIS A 64 10.90 3.11 -1.66
CA HIS A 64 10.56 2.41 -0.43
C HIS A 64 11.46 1.20 -0.25
N VAL A 65 11.82 0.89 0.99
CA VAL A 65 12.67 -0.25 1.36
C VAL A 65 12.13 -0.84 2.66
N GLU A 66 11.95 -2.16 2.67
CA GLU A 66 11.66 -2.98 3.85
C GLU A 66 12.47 -4.27 3.80
N GLU A 67 12.83 -4.75 4.99
CA GLU A 67 13.53 -6.01 5.20
C GLU A 67 12.64 -6.92 6.06
N PHE A 68 12.57 -8.19 5.70
CA PHE A 68 11.75 -9.19 6.35
C PHE A 68 12.61 -10.40 6.71
N ILE A 69 12.45 -10.91 7.94
CA ILE A 69 13.09 -12.15 8.39
C ILE A 69 11.97 -13.17 8.60
N LEU A 70 11.88 -14.17 7.71
CA LEU A 70 10.73 -15.08 7.67
C LEU A 70 11.13 -16.51 7.27
N PRO A 71 10.36 -17.53 7.68
CA PRO A 71 10.57 -18.89 7.23
C PRO A 71 10.18 -19.07 5.76
N ILE A 72 11.08 -19.63 4.97
CA ILE A 72 10.85 -20.04 3.59
C ILE A 72 10.79 -21.56 3.53
N THR A 73 9.86 -22.09 2.73
CA THR A 73 9.71 -23.53 2.47
C THR A 73 9.54 -23.74 0.98
N LYS A 74 10.35 -24.65 0.40
CA LYS A 74 10.42 -24.89 -1.05
C LYS A 74 10.67 -23.61 -1.85
N GLY A 75 11.50 -22.71 -1.30
CA GLY A 75 11.80 -21.41 -1.87
C GLY A 75 10.65 -20.39 -1.89
N LEU A 76 9.43 -20.75 -1.44
CA LEU A 76 8.26 -19.88 -1.46
C LEU A 76 8.32 -18.86 -0.31
N PHE A 77 8.19 -17.58 -0.65
CA PHE A 77 7.91 -16.52 0.31
C PHE A 77 6.59 -15.82 -0.03
N ASN A 78 5.93 -15.27 0.99
CA ASN A 78 4.75 -14.43 0.86
C ASN A 78 4.82 -13.34 1.92
N LEU A 79 4.81 -12.07 1.50
CA LEU A 79 4.96 -10.93 2.41
C LEU A 79 4.06 -9.79 1.97
N THR A 80 3.85 -8.82 2.86
CA THR A 80 3.06 -7.61 2.59
C THR A 80 3.96 -6.39 2.77
N LEU A 81 4.35 -5.77 1.67
CA LEU A 81 5.16 -4.55 1.66
C LEU A 81 4.31 -3.37 2.14
N GLY A 82 4.75 -2.65 3.17
CA GLY A 82 4.02 -1.52 3.73
C GLY A 82 3.11 -1.88 4.90
N ALA A 83 3.18 -3.12 5.41
CA ALA A 83 2.38 -3.54 6.56
C ALA A 83 2.78 -2.79 7.84
N GLU A 84 4.07 -2.76 8.15
CA GLU A 84 4.61 -2.06 9.32
C GLU A 84 4.98 -0.60 8.99
N LYS A 85 5.45 -0.36 7.76
CA LYS A 85 5.85 0.97 7.29
C LYS A 85 5.03 1.35 6.05
N PRO A 86 3.78 1.86 6.23
CA PRO A 86 2.90 2.21 5.12
C PRO A 86 3.59 3.04 4.04
N LEU A 87 3.29 2.74 2.78
CA LEU A 87 3.85 3.47 1.64
C LEU A 87 3.55 4.97 1.75
N SER A 88 4.50 5.82 1.35
CA SER A 88 4.33 7.28 1.31
C SER A 88 3.23 7.69 0.33
N LYS A 89 2.36 8.63 0.70
CA LYS A 89 1.24 9.14 -0.14
C LYS A 89 1.68 9.68 -1.51
N SER A 90 2.97 10.02 -1.67
CA SER A 90 3.57 10.42 -2.95
C SER A 90 3.74 9.27 -3.95
N ILE A 91 3.64 8.01 -3.52
CA ILE A 91 3.67 6.82 -4.39
C ILE A 91 2.24 6.57 -4.87
N THR A 92 1.87 7.12 -6.00
CA THR A 92 0.47 7.19 -6.48
C THR A 92 0.05 6.00 -7.35
N PHE A 93 0.98 5.18 -7.84
CA PHE A 93 0.71 4.08 -8.78
C PHE A 93 0.06 4.55 -10.11
N ASP A 94 0.37 5.76 -10.55
CA ASP A 94 -0.09 6.39 -11.80
C ASP A 94 0.89 6.22 -12.98
N LYS A 95 1.99 5.49 -12.75
CA LYS A 95 3.03 5.17 -13.74
C LYS A 95 3.56 3.77 -13.46
N GLN A 96 4.46 3.27 -14.31
CA GLN A 96 5.09 1.98 -14.09
C GLN A 96 6.01 2.01 -12.84
N TYR A 97 5.76 1.09 -11.91
CA TYR A 97 6.63 0.81 -10.77
C TYR A 97 7.27 -0.58 -10.89
N TYR A 98 8.36 -0.79 -10.17
CA TYR A 98 9.12 -2.03 -10.18
C TYR A 98 9.47 -2.46 -8.77
N VAL A 99 9.46 -3.76 -8.53
CA VAL A 99 9.91 -4.38 -7.28
C VAL A 99 11.29 -4.99 -7.51
N GLY A 100 12.27 -4.48 -6.76
CA GLY A 100 13.56 -5.13 -6.57
C GLY A 100 13.49 -6.08 -5.38
N ILE A 101 14.13 -7.24 -5.53
CA ILE A 101 14.15 -8.30 -4.52
C ILE A 101 15.60 -8.72 -4.32
N SER A 102 16.04 -8.76 -3.07
CA SER A 102 17.29 -9.39 -2.68
C SER A 102 17.02 -10.38 -1.53
N TYR A 103 17.84 -11.42 -1.44
CA TYR A 103 17.71 -12.45 -0.40
C TYR A 103 19.07 -12.71 0.24
N ASP A 104 19.10 -12.90 1.55
CA ASP A 104 20.30 -13.13 2.36
C ASP A 104 21.45 -12.17 2.01
N HIS A 105 21.12 -10.89 1.80
CA HIS A 105 22.04 -9.81 1.42
C HIS A 105 22.82 -10.05 0.11
N LYS A 106 22.35 -10.96 -0.74
CA LYS A 106 22.91 -11.17 -2.08
C LYS A 106 22.50 -10.02 -3.01
N GLN A 107 23.09 -10.01 -4.21
CA GLN A 107 22.76 -9.02 -5.22
C GLN A 107 21.26 -9.03 -5.56
N GLU A 108 20.68 -7.84 -5.69
CA GLU A 108 19.30 -7.66 -6.18
C GLU A 108 19.14 -8.33 -7.56
N VAL A 109 18.08 -9.12 -7.71
CA VAL A 109 17.74 -9.76 -8.99
C VAL A 109 17.11 -8.75 -9.96
N THR A 110 16.91 -9.15 -11.21
CA THR A 110 16.20 -8.29 -12.18
C THR A 110 14.85 -7.85 -11.64
N ARG A 111 14.62 -6.53 -11.62
CA ARG A 111 13.40 -5.94 -11.07
C ARG A 111 12.17 -6.41 -11.84
N ILE A 112 11.11 -6.69 -11.10
CA ILE A 112 9.84 -7.17 -11.63
C ILE A 112 8.89 -5.96 -11.79
N PRO A 113 8.31 -5.71 -12.98
CA PRO A 113 7.33 -4.65 -13.15
C PRO A 113 6.04 -4.98 -12.40
N LEU A 114 5.51 -4.03 -11.64
CA LEU A 114 4.18 -4.15 -11.06
C LEU A 114 3.13 -4.07 -12.15
N SER A 115 2.23 -5.06 -12.17
CA SER A 115 1.10 -5.11 -13.09
C SER A 115 -0.19 -4.76 -12.37
N SER A 116 -1.13 -4.16 -13.09
CA SER A 116 -2.47 -3.92 -12.56
C SER A 116 -3.21 -5.24 -12.33
N VAL A 117 -4.06 -5.29 -11.31
CA VAL A 117 -4.97 -6.43 -11.11
C VAL A 117 -6.20 -6.25 -12.02
N PRO A 118 -6.74 -7.32 -12.64
CA PRO A 118 -7.82 -7.18 -13.62
C PRO A 118 -9.03 -6.39 -13.13
N TYR A 119 -9.42 -6.56 -11.86
CA TYR A 119 -10.53 -5.80 -11.27
C TYR A 119 -10.24 -4.30 -11.09
N ALA A 120 -8.97 -3.90 -10.95
CA ALA A 120 -8.60 -2.49 -10.85
C ALA A 120 -8.67 -1.78 -12.22
N LEU A 121 -8.59 -2.52 -13.34
CA LEU A 121 -8.72 -1.93 -14.68
C LEU A 121 -10.11 -1.29 -14.90
N MET A 122 -11.15 -1.81 -14.25
CA MET A 122 -12.48 -1.17 -14.26
C MET A 122 -12.47 0.25 -13.67
N THR A 123 -11.51 0.56 -12.80
CA THR A 123 -11.39 1.89 -12.17
C THR A 123 -10.57 2.88 -12.99
N GLU A 124 -10.04 2.48 -14.15
CA GLU A 124 -9.30 3.37 -15.05
C GLU A 124 -10.17 4.52 -15.57
N SER A 125 -11.45 4.26 -15.80
CA SER A 125 -12.42 5.29 -16.19
C SER A 125 -13.78 5.02 -15.53
N VAL A 126 -14.61 6.07 -15.48
CA VAL A 126 -16.03 5.91 -15.17
C VAL A 126 -16.75 5.77 -16.50
N PRO A 127 -17.31 4.59 -16.86
CA PRO A 127 -17.98 4.42 -18.14
C PRO A 127 -19.16 5.36 -18.31
N ASP A 128 -19.44 5.78 -19.54
CA ASP A 128 -20.59 6.62 -19.85
C ASP A 128 -21.89 6.02 -19.30
N GLY A 129 -22.72 6.86 -18.67
CA GLY A 129 -23.96 6.43 -18.02
C GLY A 129 -23.78 5.76 -16.65
N SER A 130 -22.55 5.56 -16.16
CA SER A 130 -22.31 4.99 -14.83
C SER A 130 -22.81 5.88 -13.69
N ILE A 131 -22.91 7.19 -13.92
CA ILE A 131 -23.48 8.14 -12.97
C ILE A 131 -24.93 8.42 -13.37
N THR A 132 -25.88 7.80 -12.67
CA THR A 132 -27.32 7.96 -12.89
C THR A 132 -27.94 8.90 -11.87
N THR A 133 -29.17 9.38 -12.11
CA THR A 133 -29.87 10.29 -11.18
C THR A 133 -29.93 9.75 -9.75
N ASN A 134 -30.18 8.44 -9.57
CA ASN A 134 -30.24 7.83 -8.24
C ASN A 134 -28.89 7.82 -7.49
N LYS A 135 -27.77 8.03 -8.19
CA LYS A 135 -26.42 8.14 -7.61
C LYS A 135 -26.05 9.58 -7.24
N ILE A 136 -26.90 10.55 -7.57
CA ILE A 136 -26.69 11.98 -7.35
C ILE A 136 -27.77 12.49 -6.41
N ALA A 137 -27.39 13.10 -5.30
CA ALA A 137 -28.36 13.70 -4.38
C ALA A 137 -28.91 15.02 -4.95
N ASP A 138 -30.18 15.30 -4.67
CA ASP A 138 -30.82 16.54 -5.14
C ASP A 138 -30.03 17.78 -4.67
N GLY A 139 -29.75 18.68 -5.62
CA GLY A 139 -28.96 19.90 -5.36
C GLY A 139 -27.45 19.67 -5.15
N SER A 140 -26.93 18.45 -5.30
CA SER A 140 -25.50 18.18 -5.04
C SER A 140 -24.57 18.70 -6.13
N ILE A 141 -25.05 18.92 -7.36
CA ILE A 141 -24.26 19.49 -8.47
C ILE A 141 -24.61 20.98 -8.57
N THR A 142 -23.67 21.86 -8.21
CA THR A 142 -23.80 23.32 -8.31
C THR A 142 -22.97 23.83 -9.47
N THR A 143 -23.23 25.06 -9.94
CA THR A 143 -22.52 25.65 -11.10
C THR A 143 -21.00 25.61 -10.94
N ASN A 144 -20.49 25.84 -9.73
CA ASN A 144 -19.05 25.79 -9.44
C ASN A 144 -18.42 24.39 -9.54
N LYS A 145 -19.23 23.33 -9.58
CA LYS A 145 -18.79 21.92 -9.73
C LYS A 145 -18.74 21.48 -11.18
N ILE A 146 -19.24 22.30 -12.11
CA ILE A 146 -19.23 22.04 -13.53
C ILE A 146 -18.12 22.90 -14.12
N LEU A 147 -17.13 22.27 -14.76
CA LEU A 147 -16.15 23.00 -15.56
C LEU A 147 -16.91 23.78 -16.62
N THR A 148 -16.80 25.10 -16.59
CA THR A 148 -17.30 25.94 -17.68
C THR A 148 -16.23 25.93 -18.76
N GLU A 149 -16.52 25.38 -19.93
CA GLU A 149 -15.59 25.48 -21.07
C GLU A 149 -15.38 26.97 -21.39
N VAL A 150 -14.12 27.39 -21.39
CA VAL A 150 -13.66 28.71 -21.87
C VAL A 150 -12.92 28.50 -23.17
#